data_AF-A0A915DT41-F1
#
_entry.id   AF-A0A915DT41-F1
#
_cell.length_a   1.000
_cell.length_b   1.000
_cell.length_c   1.000
_cell.angle_alpha   90.00
_cell.angle_beta   90.00
_cell.angle_gamma   90.00
#
_symmetry.space_group_name_H-M   'P 1'
#
loop_
_entity.id
_entity.type
_entity.pdbx_description
1 polymer ?
#
loop_
_entity_poly.entity_id
_entity_poly.type
_entity_poly.pdbx_seq_one_letter_code
_entity_poly.pdbx_strand_id
1 'polypeptide(L)'
;MVKCDPRNGKYMAVCLLYRGDVVPKDVNTAIASIKANKSVQFVDWCPTGFKVGINYQAPTVVPGGDLAKVPALFACLLIRLLLLKPGLGWTTSSI
;
A
#
# COMPACT_ATOMS: atom_id res chain seq x y z
N MET A 1 -5.38 -8.28 7.91
CA MET A 1 -5.96 -7.04 7.35
C MET A 1 -6.91 -6.47 8.38
N VAL A 2 -6.88 -5.16 8.62
CA VAL A 2 -7.71 -4.52 9.66
C VAL A 2 -8.98 -3.96 9.01
N LYS A 3 -10.14 -4.16 9.66
CA LYS A 3 -11.40 -3.53 9.25
C LYS A 3 -11.41 -2.08 9.73
N CYS A 4 -11.19 -1.13 8.83
CA CYS A 4 -11.29 0.31 9.10
C CYS A 4 -11.97 1.02 7.92
N ASP A 5 -12.63 2.14 8.17
CA ASP A 5 -13.13 3.01 7.09
C ASP A 5 -12.01 3.98 6.67
N PRO A 6 -11.43 3.82 5.47
CA PRO A 6 -10.30 4.63 5.01
C PRO A 6 -10.68 6.10 4.73
N ARG A 7 -11.97 6.44 4.71
CA ARG A 7 -12.46 7.82 4.49
C ARG A 7 -12.37 8.69 5.74
N ASN A 8 -12.34 8.07 6.91
CA ASN A 8 -12.32 8.76 8.20
C ASN A 8 -10.89 8.95 8.75
N GLY A 9 -9.86 8.86 7.92
CA GLY A 9 -8.47 8.96 8.35
C GLY A 9 -7.55 9.57 7.30
N LYS A 10 -6.42 10.11 7.76
CA LYS A 10 -5.32 10.57 6.90
C LYS A 10 -4.18 9.55 6.93
N TYR A 11 -3.55 9.33 5.79
CA TYR A 11 -2.44 8.40 5.58
C TYR A 11 -1.13 9.10 5.96
N MET A 12 -0.24 8.45 6.73
CA MET A 12 1.12 8.98 6.93
C MET A 12 2.05 8.53 5.82
N ALA A 13 2.01 7.24 5.49
CA ALA A 13 2.79 6.67 4.40
C ALA A 13 2.06 5.48 3.80
N VAL A 14 2.26 5.30 2.50
CA VAL A 14 1.76 4.21 1.67
C VAL A 14 2.96 3.50 1.07
N CYS A 15 3.10 2.21 1.35
CA CYS A 15 4.09 1.35 0.72
C CYS A 15 3.38 0.40 -0.26
N LEU A 16 3.76 0.47 -1.53
CA LEU A 16 3.33 -0.43 -2.59
C LEU A 16 4.43 -1.44 -2.85
N LEU A 17 4.18 -2.72 -2.55
CA LEU A 17 5.11 -3.79 -2.82
C LEU A 17 4.55 -4.65 -3.98
N TYR A 18 5.34 -4.79 -5.04
CA TYR A 18 4.99 -5.53 -6.24
C TYR A 18 5.81 -6.80 -6.33
N ARG A 19 5.20 -7.90 -6.80
CA ARG A 19 5.91 -9.14 -7.04
C ARG A 19 5.57 -9.76 -8.40
N GLY A 20 6.59 -10.14 -9.17
CA GLY A 20 6.47 -10.67 -10.52
C GLY A 20 6.86 -9.67 -11.61
N ASP A 21 6.40 -9.92 -12.83
CA ASP A 21 6.73 -9.10 -14.00
C ASP A 21 5.94 -7.78 -13.98
N VAL A 22 6.51 -6.77 -13.34
CA VAL A 22 5.89 -5.46 -13.16
C VAL A 22 6.80 -4.38 -13.74
N VAL A 23 6.27 -3.63 -14.71
CA VAL A 23 6.96 -2.52 -15.35
C VAL A 23 6.84 -1.27 -14.47
N PRO A 24 7.94 -0.62 -14.07
CA PRO A 24 7.90 0.57 -13.21
C PRO A 24 7.06 1.74 -13.76
N LYS A 25 6.96 1.84 -15.09
CA LYS A 25 6.13 2.84 -15.78
C LYS A 25 4.64 2.70 -15.43
N ASP A 26 4.14 1.47 -15.37
CA ASP A 26 2.74 1.19 -15.08
C ASP A 26 2.44 1.48 -13.61
N VAL A 27 3.40 1.22 -12.73
CA VAL A 27 3.32 1.61 -11.31
C VAL A 27 3.20 3.13 -11.16
N ASN A 28 4.03 3.90 -11.86
CA ASN A 28 3.97 5.35 -11.78
C ASN A 28 2.64 5.90 -12.32
N THR A 29 2.13 5.31 -13.41
CA THR A 29 0.81 5.66 -13.99
C THR A 29 -0.32 5.36 -12.99
N ALA A 30 -0.28 4.21 -12.31
CA ALA A 30 -1.24 3.85 -11.28
C ALA A 30 -1.19 4.81 -10.08
N ILE A 31 0.00 5.19 -9.61
CA ILE A 31 0.17 6.18 -8.53
C ILE A 31 -0.39 7.54 -8.95
N ALA A 32 -0.14 7.97 -10.19
CA ALA A 32 -0.70 9.21 -10.72
C ALA A 32 -2.24 9.18 -10.74
N SER A 33 -2.84 8.05 -11.13
CA SER A 33 -4.29 7.86 -11.08
C SER A 33 -4.85 7.94 -9.65
N ILE A 34 -4.19 7.29 -8.68
CA ILE A 34 -4.58 7.36 -7.26
C ILE A 34 -4.53 8.80 -6.75
N LYS A 35 -3.46 9.54 -7.08
CA LYS A 35 -3.32 10.96 -6.72
C LYS A 35 -4.42 11.83 -7.33
N ALA A 36 -4.75 11.61 -8.60
CA ALA A 36 -5.79 12.35 -9.31
C ALA A 36 -7.18 12.11 -8.72
N ASN A 37 -7.48 10.87 -8.32
CA ASN A 37 -8.77 10.49 -7.75
C ASN A 37 -8.98 10.99 -6.31
N LYS A 38 -7.93 11.50 -5.64
CA LYS A 38 -7.97 12.02 -4.26
C LYS A 38 -8.59 11.05 -3.23
N SER A 39 -8.63 9.76 -3.55
CA SER A 39 -9.21 8.72 -2.69
C SER A 39 -8.35 8.44 -1.46
N VAL A 40 -7.07 8.82 -1.51
CA VAL A 40 -6.10 8.72 -0.42
C VAL A 40 -5.71 10.14 0.01
N GLN A 41 -6.04 10.50 1.25
CA GLN A 41 -5.71 11.80 1.84
C GLN A 41 -4.50 11.63 2.76
N PHE A 42 -3.38 12.29 2.48
CA PHE A 42 -2.22 12.24 3.35
C PHE A 42 -2.28 13.30 4.46
N VAL A 43 -1.51 13.09 5.52
CA VAL A 43 -1.21 14.11 6.54
C VAL A 43 -0.48 15.30 5.93
N ASP A 44 -0.70 16.49 6.49
CA ASP A 44 -0.29 17.75 5.87
C ASP A 44 1.25 17.90 5.76
N TRP A 45 2.01 17.18 6.60
CA TRP A 45 3.47 17.11 6.57
C TRP A 45 4.04 16.01 5.65
N CYS A 46 3.19 15.19 5.00
CA CYS A 46 3.63 14.15 4.06
C CYS A 46 2.80 14.17 2.76
N PRO A 47 2.98 15.18 1.89
CA PRO A 47 2.15 15.35 0.69
C PRO A 47 2.36 14.26 -0.40
N THR A 48 3.46 13.50 -0.34
CA THR A 48 3.84 12.49 -1.35
C THR A 48 4.33 11.18 -0.72
N GLY A 49 3.63 10.67 0.29
CA GLY A 49 4.04 9.52 1.09
C GLY A 49 4.01 8.13 0.40
N PHE A 50 4.23 8.02 -0.90
CA PHE A 50 4.28 6.74 -1.61
C PHE A 50 5.71 6.18 -1.68
N LYS A 51 5.92 4.98 -1.15
CA LYS A 51 7.13 4.18 -1.33
C LYS A 51 6.79 2.98 -2.21
N VAL A 52 7.67 2.68 -3.16
CA VAL A 52 7.49 1.55 -4.09
C VAL A 52 8.64 0.57 -3.91
N GLY A 53 8.31 -0.72 -3.77
CA GLY A 53 9.27 -1.82 -3.86
C GLY A 53 8.79 -2.81 -4.91
N ILE A 54 9.69 -3.27 -5.78
CA ILE A 54 9.37 -4.24 -6.83
C ILE A 54 10.32 -5.42 -6.67
N ASN A 55 9.76 -6.62 -6.59
CA ASN A 55 10.50 -7.86 -6.63
C ASN A 55 10.11 -8.65 -7.87
N TYR A 56 11.04 -8.86 -8.80
CA TYR A 56 10.76 -9.54 -10.07
C TYR A 56 10.55 -11.05 -9.95
N GLN A 57 10.89 -11.65 -8.80
CA GLN A 57 10.66 -13.08 -8.61
C GLN A 57 9.17 -13.40 -8.50
N ALA A 58 8.68 -14.34 -9.31
CA ALA A 58 7.29 -14.78 -9.27
C ALA A 58 6.87 -15.25 -7.85
N PRO A 59 5.61 -15.02 -7.44
CA PRO A 59 5.09 -15.58 -6.20
C PRO A 59 5.07 -17.10 -6.26
N THR A 60 5.48 -17.74 -5.17
CA THR A 60 5.32 -19.19 -5.01
C THR A 60 3.95 -19.48 -4.43
N VAL A 61 3.23 -20.43 -5.03
CA VAL A 61 2.01 -21.00 -4.43
C VAL A 61 2.38 -22.26 -3.68
N VAL A 62 1.78 -22.47 -2.52
CA VAL A 62 1.94 -23.71 -1.77
C VAL A 62 1.10 -24.80 -2.47
N PRO A 63 1.66 -25.97 -2.80
CA PRO A 63 0.90 -27.07 -3.37
C PRO A 63 -0.28 -27.46 -2.45
N GLY A 64 -1.50 -27.50 -2.99
CA GLY A 64 -2.72 -27.77 -2.23
C GLY A 64 -3.34 -26.56 -1.52
N GLY A 65 -2.77 -25.35 -1.68
CA GLY A 65 -3.36 -24.11 -1.20
C GLY A 65 -4.46 -23.57 -2.12
N ASP A 66 -5.29 -22.69 -1.57
CA ASP A 66 -6.45 -22.08 -2.26
C ASP A 66 -6.07 -20.88 -3.17
N LEU A 67 -4.77 -20.64 -3.36
CA LEU A 67 -4.27 -19.50 -4.15
C LEU A 67 -3.84 -19.97 -5.54
N ALA A 68 -4.46 -19.38 -6.56
CA ALA A 68 -4.08 -19.60 -7.96
C ALA A 68 -2.68 -19.02 -8.24
N LYS A 69 -1.97 -19.63 -9.19
CA LYS A 69 -0.72 -19.06 -9.73
C LYS A 69 -1.06 -17.79 -10.49
N VAL A 70 -0.44 -16.67 -10.13
CA VAL A 70 -0.63 -15.38 -10.80
C VAL A 70 0.72 -14.87 -11.30
N PRO A 71 0.86 -14.49 -12.59
CA PRO A 71 2.13 -14.07 -13.17
C PRO A 71 2.64 -12.72 -12.63
N ALA A 72 1.72 -11.85 -12.22
CA ALA A 72 2.01 -10.61 -11.51
C ALA A 72 1.05 -10.52 -10.32
N LEU A 73 1.59 -10.53 -9.11
CA LEU A 73 0.79 -10.40 -7.89
C LEU A 73 1.05 -9.02 -7.30
N PHE A 74 -0.03 -8.25 -7.09
CA PHE A 74 0.00 -7.07 -6.24
C PHE A 74 0.22 -7.54 -4.80
N ALA A 75 1.45 -7.46 -4.33
CA ALA A 75 1.82 -7.97 -3.01
C ALA A 75 1.67 -6.85 -1.97
N CYS A 76 0.44 -6.60 -1.55
CA CYS A 76 0.11 -5.85 -0.32
C CYS A 76 0.38 -4.33 -0.36
N LEU A 77 -0.70 -3.57 -0.25
CA LEU A 77 -0.68 -2.16 0.10
C LEU A 77 -0.49 -2.06 1.64
N LEU A 78 0.72 -1.74 2.09
CA LEU A 78 0.99 -1.47 3.49
C LEU A 78 0.79 0.01 3.76
N ILE A 79 -0.28 0.32 4.50
CA ILE A 79 -0.61 1.68 4.90
C ILE A 79 -0.23 1.84 6.37
N ARG A 80 0.67 2.77 6.70
CA ARG A 80 0.76 3.30 8.07
C ARG A 80 -0.32 4.35 8.24
N LEU A 81 -1.54 3.90 8.55
CA LEU A 81 -2.66 4.78 8.86
C LEU A 81 -2.47 5.25 10.29
N LEU A 82 -2.17 6.54 10.48
CA LEU A 82 -2.51 7.15 11.76
C LEU A 82 -4.04 7.26 11.72
N LEU A 83 -4.73 6.24 12.21
CA LEU A 83 -6.06 6.48 12.76
C LEU A 83 -5.79 7.44 13.91
N LEU A 84 -5.88 8.74 13.65
CA LEU A 84 -5.98 9.76 14.67
C LEU A 84 -7.24 9.41 15.47
N LYS A 85 -7.11 8.47 16.41
CA LYS A 85 -7.99 8.48 17.56
C LYS A 85 -7.68 9.80 18.25
N PRO A 86 -8.68 10.70 18.39
CA PRO A 86 -8.48 11.89 19.20
C PRO A 86 -8.15 11.42 20.61
N GLY A 87 -6.87 11.52 21.02
CA GLY A 87 -6.47 11.31 22.42
C GLY A 87 -5.34 10.34 22.75
N LEU A 88 -4.66 9.70 21.79
CA LEU A 88 -3.47 8.90 22.14
C LEU A 88 -2.25 9.32 21.30
N GLY A 89 -1.19 9.71 22.01
CA GLY A 89 0.06 10.19 21.44
C GLY A 89 0.71 9.20 20.48
N TRP A 90 1.58 9.76 19.64
CA TRP A 90 2.35 9.14 18.56
C TRP A 90 3.02 7.81 18.96
N THR A 91 2.32 6.68 18.82
CA THR A 91 2.99 5.37 18.84
C THR A 91 3.40 5.01 17.42
N THR A 92 4.59 5.44 17.01
CA THR A 92 5.28 4.87 15.85
C THR A 92 5.74 3.46 16.21
N SER A 93 4.84 2.48 16.14
CA SER A 93 5.27 1.08 16.23
C SER A 93 5.85 0.65 14.90
N SER A 94 7.18 0.74 14.80
CA SER A 94 7.97 0.11 13.74
C SER A 94 7.91 -1.41 13.90
N ILE A 95 7.15 -2.05 13.03
CA ILE A 95 7.45 -3.38 12.48
C ILE A 95 7.69 -3.16 10.99
#